data_AF-A0A2V8XXU0-F1
#
_entry.id   AF-A0A2V8XXU0-F1
#
_cell.length_a   1.000
_cell.length_b   1.000
_cell.length_c   1.000
_cell.angle_alpha   90.00
_cell.angle_beta   90.00
_cell.angle_gamma   90.00
#
_symmetry.space_group_name_H-M   'P 1'
#
loop_
_entity.id
_entity.type
_entity.pdbx_description
1 polymer ?
#
loop_
_entity_poly.entity_id
_entity_poly.type
_entity_poly.pdbx_seq_one_letter_code
_entity_poly.pdbx_strand_id
1 'polypeptide(L)'
;MLEHLKKLLRSRYVGLLEEEVSRLRAENRALMNSLLGTAGFPPVEFPEAPKPQPLPRLRKRSWHQLQAWREAESRNLPADPARNATAPGM
;
A
#
# COMPACT_ATOMS: atom_id res chain seq x y z
N MET A 1 -10.22 14.46 20.10
CA MET A 1 -11.47 14.78 19.36
C MET A 1 -11.18 15.18 17.90
N LEU A 2 -10.40 16.23 17.66
CA LEU A 2 -10.03 16.72 16.30
C LEU A 2 -9.46 15.64 15.35
N GLU A 3 -8.55 14.78 15.84
CA GLU A 3 -7.96 13.72 14.99
C GLU A 3 -8.98 12.66 14.53
N HIS A 4 -10.01 12.39 15.33
CA HIS A 4 -11.07 11.46 14.94
C HIS A 4 -11.98 12.09 13.88
N LEU A 5 -12.27 13.38 14.02
CA LEU A 5 -13.03 14.15 13.03
C LEU A 5 -12.28 14.25 11.69
N LYS A 6 -10.98 14.58 11.71
CA LYS A 6 -10.13 14.58 10.51
C LYS A 6 -10.14 13.22 9.80
N LYS A 7 -10.03 12.13 10.57
CA LYS A 7 -10.06 10.77 10.02
C LYS A 7 -11.39 10.44 9.35
N LEU A 8 -12.51 10.84 9.96
CA LEU A 8 -13.86 10.65 9.40
C LEU A 8 -14.08 11.46 8.12
N LEU A 9 -13.68 12.73 8.12
CA LEU A 9 -13.78 13.58 6.92
C LEU A 9 -12.91 13.03 5.78
N ARG A 10 -11.69 12.58 6.10
CA ARG A 10 -10.80 11.94 5.12
C ARG A 10 -11.42 10.67 4.54
N SER A 11 -12.02 9.80 5.36
CA SER A 11 -12.65 8.58 4.84
C SER A 11 -13.85 8.88 3.94
N ARG A 12 -14.64 9.92 4.28
CA ARG A 12 -15.77 10.36 3.43
C ARG A 12 -15.29 10.93 2.11
N TYR A 13 -14.25 11.77 2.14
CA TYR A 13 -13.67 12.35 0.94
C TYR A 13 -13.07 11.29 0.01
N VAL A 14 -12.33 10.33 0.57
CA VAL A 14 -11.81 9.19 -0.19
C VAL A 14 -12.94 8.37 -0.80
N GLY A 15 -14.00 8.07 -0.05
CA GLY A 15 -15.16 7.35 -0.60
C GLY A 15 -15.83 8.07 -1.78
N LEU A 16 -16.00 9.39 -1.68
CA LEU A 16 -16.55 10.20 -2.79
C LEU A 16 -15.64 10.17 -4.03
N LEU A 17 -14.32 10.25 -3.83
CA LEU A 17 -13.35 10.14 -4.92
C LEU A 17 -13.39 8.75 -5.58
N GLU A 18 -13.47 7.69 -4.78
CA GLU A 18 -13.54 6.31 -5.27
C GLU A 18 -14.80 6.08 -6.12
N GLU A 19 -15.93 6.66 -5.72
CA GLU A 19 -17.19 6.63 -6.48
C GLU A 19 -17.06 7.37 -7.81
N GLU A 20 -16.54 8.60 -7.80
CA GLU A 20 -16.40 9.40 -9.03
C GLU A 20 -15.42 8.76 -10.02
N VAL A 21 -14.30 8.21 -9.52
CA VAL A 21 -13.34 7.48 -10.36
C VAL A 21 -13.99 6.23 -10.96
N SER A 22 -14.85 5.53 -10.21
CA SER A 22 -15.55 4.34 -10.71
C SER A 22 -16.55 4.71 -11.81
N ARG A 23 -17.31 5.79 -11.63
CA ARG A 23 -18.20 6.34 -12.64
C ARG A 23 -17.45 6.76 -13.91
N LEU A 24 -16.38 7.55 -13.75
CA LEU A 24 -15.56 8.02 -14.88
C LEU A 24 -14.93 6.87 -15.65
N ARG A 25 -14.50 5.81 -14.97
CA ARG A 25 -14.02 4.60 -15.64
C ARG A 25 -15.14 3.93 -16.44
N ALA A 26 -16.33 3.77 -15.88
CA ALA A 26 -17.45 3.19 -16.62
C ALA A 26 -17.81 4.00 -17.89
N GLU A 27 -17.83 5.32 -17.79
CA GLU A 27 -18.08 6.21 -18.91
C GLU A 27 -16.97 6.13 -19.96
N ASN A 28 -15.70 6.13 -19.55
CA ASN A 28 -14.57 5.98 -20.47
C ASN A 28 -14.63 4.66 -21.26
N ARG A 29 -15.03 3.56 -20.62
CA ARG A 29 -15.23 2.27 -21.29
C ARG A 29 -16.36 2.33 -22.32
N ALA A 30 -17.46 2.99 -21.98
CA ALA A 30 -18.59 3.15 -22.90
C ALA A 30 -18.19 3.98 -24.12
N LEU A 31 -17.48 5.10 -23.93
CA LEU A 31 -16.97 5.93 -25.01
C LEU A 31 -15.96 5.17 -25.88
N MET A 32 -15.03 4.44 -25.28
CA MET A 32 -14.07 3.65 -26.03
C MET A 32 -14.76 2.55 -26.86
N ASN A 33 -15.72 1.83 -26.28
CA ASN A 33 -16.47 0.80 -27.00
C ASN A 33 -17.35 1.38 -28.11
N SER A 34 -17.86 2.62 -27.94
CA SER A 34 -18.51 3.36 -29.02
C SER A 34 -17.56 3.61 -30.19
N LEU A 35 -16.35 4.13 -29.91
CA LEU A 35 -15.32 4.35 -30.92
C LEU A 35 -14.89 3.05 -31.62
N LEU A 36 -14.66 1.98 -30.86
CA LEU A 36 -14.31 0.68 -31.43
C LEU A 36 -15.43 0.12 -32.32
N GLY A 37 -16.69 0.26 -31.90
CA GLY A 37 -17.85 -0.10 -32.71
C GLY A 37 -17.87 0.65 -34.04
N THR A 38 -17.57 1.95 -34.05
CA THR A 38 -17.46 2.72 -35.32
C THR A 38 -16.30 2.27 -36.19
N ALA A 39 -15.22 1.79 -35.59
CA ALA A 39 -14.05 1.28 -36.30
C ALA A 39 -14.17 -0.22 -36.69
N GLY A 40 -15.31 -0.87 -36.39
CA GLY A 40 -15.54 -2.29 -36.71
C GLY A 40 -14.81 -3.28 -35.81
N PHE A 41 -14.26 -2.81 -34.67
CA PHE A 41 -13.60 -3.65 -33.69
C PHE A 41 -14.58 -4.14 -32.62
N PRO A 42 -14.39 -5.36 -32.08
CA PRO A 42 -15.23 -5.88 -31.01
C PRO A 42 -15.09 -5.03 -29.73
N PRO A 43 -16.13 -4.95 -28.89
CA PRO A 43 -16.07 -4.25 -27.62
C PRO A 43 -15.01 -4.88 -26.69
N VAL A 44 -14.29 -4.03 -25.97
CA VAL A 44 -13.25 -4.45 -25.04
C VAL A 44 -13.81 -4.43 -23.62
N GLU A 45 -13.68 -5.57 -22.95
CA GLU A 45 -13.90 -5.65 -21.51
C GLU A 45 -12.62 -5.19 -20.80
N PHE A 46 -12.78 -4.17 -19.96
CA PHE A 46 -11.68 -3.73 -19.12
C PHE A 46 -11.81 -4.39 -17.75
N PRO A 47 -10.72 -4.98 -17.23
CA PRO A 47 -10.75 -5.54 -15.90
C PRO A 47 -11.17 -4.48 -14.89
N GLU A 48 -12.05 -4.87 -13.96
CA GLU A 48 -12.44 -4.02 -12.86
C GLU A 48 -11.19 -3.67 -12.04
N ALA A 49 -11.11 -2.41 -11.57
CA ALA A 49 -9.96 -1.98 -10.80
C ALA A 49 -9.77 -2.96 -9.62
N PRO A 50 -8.55 -3.49 -9.41
CA PRO A 50 -8.33 -4.49 -8.38
C PRO A 50 -8.85 -3.95 -7.05
N LYS A 51 -9.74 -4.72 -6.40
CA LYS A 51 -10.27 -4.36 -5.09
C LYS A 51 -9.09 -4.06 -4.17
N PRO A 52 -9.15 -2.98 -3.36
CA PRO A 52 -8.07 -2.65 -2.46
C PRO A 52 -7.81 -3.87 -1.56
N GLN A 53 -6.63 -4.48 -1.72
CA GLN A 53 -6.25 -5.60 -0.87
C GLN A 53 -6.23 -5.09 0.57
N PRO A 54 -6.91 -5.77 1.51
CA PRO A 54 -6.86 -5.39 2.90
C PRO A 54 -5.40 -5.52 3.34
N LEU A 55 -4.75 -4.37 3.57
CA LEU A 55 -3.41 -4.36 4.16
C LEU A 55 -3.49 -5.17 5.46
N PRO A 56 -2.54 -6.09 5.71
CA PRO A 56 -2.53 -6.87 6.94
C PRO A 56 -2.63 -5.89 8.10
N ARG A 57 -3.61 -6.12 8.98
CA ARG A 57 -3.88 -5.22 10.12
C ARG A 57 -2.59 -5.12 10.91
N LEU A 58 -1.88 -4.00 10.76
CA LEU A 58 -0.62 -3.77 11.44
C LEU A 58 -0.93 -3.85 12.94
N ARG A 59 -0.51 -4.96 13.55
CA ARG A 59 -0.73 -5.19 14.96
C ARG A 59 0.09 -4.12 15.67
N LYS A 60 -0.58 -3.16 16.32
CA LYS A 60 0.09 -2.12 17.09
C LYS A 60 0.86 -2.82 18.22
N ARG A 61 2.14 -3.09 17.98
CA ARG A 61 3.04 -3.62 19.01
C ARG A 61 3.34 -2.48 19.98
N SER A 62 3.38 -2.79 21.27
CA SER A 62 3.80 -1.81 22.28
C SER A 62 5.27 -1.46 22.06
N TRP A 63 5.68 -0.28 22.50
CA TRP A 63 7.08 0.15 22.41
C TRP A 63 8.05 -0.87 23.03
N HIS A 64 7.68 -1.45 24.17
CA HIS A 64 8.44 -2.50 24.83
C HIS A 64 8.62 -3.76 23.97
N GLN A 65 7.61 -4.14 23.19
CA GLN A 65 7.73 -5.28 22.26
C GLN A 65 8.67 -4.97 21.10
N LEU A 66 8.67 -3.74 20.59
CA LEU A 66 9.62 -3.32 19.55
C LEU A 66 11.06 -3.26 20.08
N GLN A 67 11.22 -2.83 21.33
CA GLN A 67 12.51 -2.79 22.00
C GLN A 67 13.06 -4.20 22.25
N ALA A 68 12.27 -5.11 22.82
CA ALA A 68 12.67 -6.49 23.05
C ALA A 68 13.04 -7.21 21.74
N TRP A 69 12.34 -6.90 20.65
CA TRP A 69 12.65 -7.47 19.34
C TRP A 69 13.99 -6.96 18.79
N ARG A 70 14.28 -5.65 18.92
CA ARG A 70 15.59 -5.08 18.53
C ARG A 70 16.74 -5.64 19.36
N GLU A 71 16.54 -5.83 20.66
CA GLU A 71 17.54 -6.42 21.56
C GLU A 71 17.81 -7.91 21.24
N ALA A 72 16.78 -8.64 20.79
CA ALA A 72 16.96 -10.01 20.31
C ALA A 72 17.69 -10.06 18.96
N GLU A 73 17.38 -9.14 18.05
CA GLU A 73 18.04 -9.02 16.75
C GLU A 73 19.52 -8.62 16.90
N SER A 74 19.84 -7.69 17.80
CA SER A 74 21.22 -7.29 18.10
C SER A 74 22.06 -8.41 18.73
N ARG A 75 21.43 -9.33 19.46
CA ARG A 75 22.10 -10.53 20.01
C ARG A 75 22.38 -11.61 18.96
N ASN A 76 21.55 -11.68 17.92
CA ASN A 76 21.67 -12.69 16.86
C ASN A 76 22.47 -12.20 15.65
N LEU A 77 22.85 -10.92 15.62
CA LEU A 77 23.80 -10.39 14.65
C LEU A 77 25.16 -11.09 14.87
N PRO A 78 25.67 -11.87 13.90
CA PRO A 78 26.98 -12.48 14.03
C PRO A 78 28.03 -11.37 14.19
N ALA A 79 28.99 -11.59 15.08
CA ALA A 79 30.11 -10.68 15.26
C ALA A 79 30.78 -10.45 13.90
N ASP A 80 30.71 -9.22 13.41
CA ASP A 80 31.19 -8.83 12.10
C ASP A 80 32.69 -9.16 12.00
N PRO A 81 33.11 -10.18 11.21
CA PRO A 81 34.49 -10.66 11.21
C PRO A 81 35.47 -9.59 10.71
N ALA A 82 34.97 -8.55 10.04
CA ALA A 82 35.75 -7.41 9.57
C ALA A 82 36.31 -6.52 10.69
N ARG A 83 35.74 -6.54 11.91
CA ARG A 83 36.24 -5.73 13.04
C ARG A 83 37.46 -6.33 13.75
N ASN A 84 37.65 -7.64 13.68
CA ASN A 84 38.74 -8.34 14.37
C ASN A 84 40.01 -8.54 13.52
N ALA A 85 39.96 -8.20 12.22
CA ALA A 85 41.11 -8.30 11.31
C ALA A 85 42.11 -7.14 11.42
N THR A 86 41.79 -6.09 12.19
CA THR A 86 42.61 -4.86 12.30
C THR A 86 43.28 -4.70 13.68
N ALA A 87 43.51 -5.79 14.41
CA ALA A 87 44.44 -5.78 15.55
C ALA A 87 45.84 -6.19 15.06
N PRO A 88 46.73 -5.26 14.69
CA PRO A 88 48.14 -5.59 14.54
C PRO A 88 48.70 -5.86 15.94
N GLY A 89 49.30 -7.04 16.11
CA GLY A 89 50.15 -7.29 17.27
C GLY A 89 51.34 -6.34 17.24
N MET A 90 51.49 -5.57 18.31
CA MET A 90 52.74 -5.15 18.98
C MET A 90 52.37 -4.57 20.34
#